data_AF-A0A6N8YT36-F1
#
_entry.id   AF-A0A6N8YT36-F1
#
_cell.length_a   1.000
_cell.length_b   1.000
_cell.length_c   1.000
_cell.angle_alpha   90.00
_cell.angle_beta   90.00
_cell.angle_gamma   90.00
#
_symmetry.space_group_name_H-M   'P 1'
#
loop_
_entity.id
_entity.type
_entity.pdbx_description
1 polymer ?
#
loop_
_entity_poly.entity_id
_entity_poly.type
_entity_poly.pdbx_seq_one_letter_code
_entity_poly.pdbx_strand_id
1 'polypeptide(L)'
;GYEMAMTARGVFDYTVFNGPWVWDLATGNLAVQEAGGLVMLRNARRKEWAPFETFATSPGASPRPSELRRWRGTLVLGRRETVERITTGVSPKTYPIRQLRARVAKAFGKGPPPEAAPAAPPRQ
;
A
#
# COMPACT_ATOMS: atom_id res chain seq x y z
N GLY A 1 -13.46 3.97 -1.61
CA GLY A 1 -14.49 4.56 -0.73
C GLY A 1 -15.83 3.89 -0.94
N TYR A 2 -16.41 4.11 -2.13
CA TYR A 2 -17.64 3.44 -2.60
C TYR A 2 -17.60 1.91 -2.44
N GLU A 3 -16.48 1.28 -2.78
CA GLU A 3 -16.32 -0.18 -2.73
C GLU A 3 -16.45 -0.74 -1.31
N MET A 4 -15.93 -0.02 -0.32
CA MET A 4 -16.06 -0.41 1.08
C MET A 4 -17.49 -0.22 1.58
N ALA A 5 -18.18 0.83 1.14
CA ALA A 5 -19.60 1.01 1.47
C ALA A 5 -20.47 -0.12 0.90
N MET A 6 -20.22 -0.52 -0.36
CA MET A 6 -20.91 -1.64 -0.99
C MET A 6 -20.55 -2.98 -0.33
N THR A 7 -19.31 -3.12 0.13
CA THR A 7 -18.88 -4.30 0.91
C THR A 7 -19.57 -4.36 2.28
N ALA A 8 -19.62 -3.23 3.01
CA ALA A 8 -20.29 -3.16 4.31
C ALA A 8 -21.80 -3.42 4.20
N ARG A 9 -22.43 -3.02 3.09
CA ARG A 9 -23.83 -3.34 2.76
C ARG A 9 -24.04 -4.81 2.35
N GLY A 10 -22.98 -5.59 2.18
CA GLY A 10 -23.06 -6.97 1.70
C GLY A 10 -23.36 -7.12 0.21
N VAL A 11 -23.26 -6.03 -0.57
CA VAL A 11 -23.42 -6.09 -2.04
C VAL A 11 -22.17 -6.67 -2.69
N PHE A 12 -20.98 -6.33 -2.17
CA PHE A 12 -19.73 -6.98 -2.54
C PHE A 12 -19.34 -7.99 -1.45
N ASP A 13 -19.10 -9.24 -1.83
CA ASP A 13 -18.66 -10.27 -0.88
C ASP A 13 -17.29 -9.95 -0.29
N TYR A 14 -16.39 -9.36 -1.10
CA TYR A 14 -15.11 -8.85 -0.64
C TYR A 14 -14.56 -7.78 -1.60
N THR A 15 -13.65 -6.95 -1.10
CA THR A 15 -12.86 -6.00 -1.88
C THR A 15 -11.38 -6.12 -1.50
N VAL A 16 -10.48 -5.91 -2.47
CA VAL A 16 -9.03 -5.94 -2.26
C VAL A 16 -8.44 -4.57 -2.59
N PHE A 17 -7.63 -4.04 -1.67
CA PHE A 17 -6.89 -2.79 -1.86
C PHE A 17 -5.40 -3.05 -1.82
N ASN A 18 -4.63 -2.42 -2.70
CA ASN A 18 -3.17 -2.51 -2.71
C ASN A 18 -2.50 -1.13 -2.68
N GLY A 19 -1.85 -0.82 -1.56
CA GLY A 19 -1.18 0.47 -1.33
C GLY A 19 -2.09 1.71 -1.33
N PRO A 20 -3.33 1.67 -0.81
CA PRO A 20 -4.15 2.88 -0.62
C PRO A 20 -3.56 3.76 0.50
N TRP A 21 -4.00 5.01 0.59
CA TRP A 21 -3.69 5.86 1.74
C TRP A 21 -4.63 5.58 2.91
N VAL A 22 -4.23 5.99 4.12
CA VAL A 22 -5.05 5.78 5.33
C VAL A 22 -6.41 6.44 5.20
N TRP A 23 -6.49 7.68 4.70
CA TRP A 23 -7.76 8.39 4.55
C TRP A 23 -8.69 7.75 3.51
N ASP A 24 -8.15 6.96 2.58
CA ASP A 24 -8.98 6.21 1.63
C ASP A 24 -9.65 5.01 2.31
N LEU A 25 -9.11 4.51 3.44
CA LEU A 25 -9.53 3.28 4.11
C LEU A 25 -10.19 3.49 5.47
N ALA A 26 -9.79 4.52 6.23
CA ALA A 26 -10.07 4.61 7.67
C ALA A 26 -11.57 4.46 7.98
N THR A 27 -12.40 5.25 7.31
CA THR A 27 -13.86 5.20 7.49
C THR A 27 -14.46 3.89 7.00
N GLY A 28 -13.96 3.35 5.88
CA GLY A 28 -14.54 2.15 5.28
C GLY A 28 -14.16 0.87 6.01
N ASN A 29 -12.95 0.76 6.54
CA ASN A 29 -12.52 -0.35 7.39
C ASN A 29 -13.40 -0.43 8.64
N LEU A 30 -13.61 0.71 9.31
CA LEU A 30 -14.47 0.77 10.50
C LEU A 30 -15.91 0.35 10.16
N ALA A 31 -16.49 0.90 9.08
CA ALA A 31 -17.84 0.54 8.66
C ALA A 31 -18.01 -0.96 8.36
N VAL A 32 -17.02 -1.59 7.71
CA VAL A 32 -17.06 -3.04 7.42
C VAL A 32 -16.94 -3.86 8.70
N GLN A 33 -16.10 -3.45 9.65
CA GLN A 33 -15.96 -4.12 10.94
C GLN A 33 -17.25 -4.03 11.78
N GLU A 34 -17.86 -2.84 11.85
CA GLU A 34 -19.13 -2.60 12.55
C GLU A 34 -20.31 -3.36 11.89
N ALA A 35 -20.25 -3.58 10.58
CA ALA A 35 -21.20 -4.45 9.87
C ALA A 35 -20.95 -5.95 10.10
N GLY A 36 -20.02 -6.32 10.98
CA GLY A 36 -19.67 -7.71 11.29
C GLY A 36 -18.74 -8.38 10.27
N GLY A 37 -18.19 -7.61 9.32
CA GLY A 37 -17.21 -8.08 8.35
C GLY A 37 -15.82 -8.34 8.95
N LEU A 38 -14.91 -8.82 8.11
CA LEU A 38 -13.51 -9.04 8.46
C LEU A 38 -12.61 -8.20 7.55
N VAL A 39 -11.54 -7.66 8.12
CA VAL A 39 -10.48 -6.95 7.41
C VAL A 39 -9.16 -7.67 7.69
N MET A 40 -8.47 -8.12 6.65
CA MET A 40 -7.18 -8.79 6.70
C MET A 40 -6.12 -7.91 6.05
N LEU A 41 -4.99 -7.73 6.73
CA LEU A 41 -3.81 -7.04 6.24
C LEU A 41 -2.75 -8.05 5.80
N ARG A 42 -2.16 -7.82 4.63
CA ARG A 42 -1.03 -8.62 4.15
C ARG A 42 0.26 -8.14 4.79
N ASN A 43 0.96 -9.03 5.47
CA ASN A 43 2.36 -8.84 5.79
C ASN A 43 3.21 -9.08 4.53
N ALA A 44 3.77 -8.01 3.96
CA ALA A 44 4.59 -8.10 2.75
C ALA A 44 5.88 -8.93 2.94
N ARG A 45 6.46 -8.95 4.15
CA ARG A 45 7.71 -9.68 4.44
C ARG A 45 7.45 -11.17 4.63
N ARG A 46 6.47 -11.51 5.47
CA ARG A 46 6.13 -12.90 5.79
C ARG A 46 5.22 -13.56 4.75
N LYS A 47 4.66 -12.76 3.83
CA LYS A 47 3.68 -13.22 2.84
C LYS A 47 2.45 -13.87 3.49
N GLU A 48 2.07 -13.40 4.67
CA GLU A 48 0.94 -13.93 5.46
C GLU A 48 -0.15 -12.88 5.59
N TRP A 49 -1.39 -13.34 5.71
CA TRP A 49 -2.53 -12.50 6.08
C TRP A 49 -2.76 -12.58 7.58
N ALA A 50 -3.07 -11.43 8.19
CA ALA A 50 -3.46 -11.34 9.58
C ALA A 50 -4.61 -10.35 9.73
N PRO A 51 -5.47 -10.48 10.76
CA PRO A 51 -6.49 -9.49 11.05
C PRO A 51 -5.89 -8.08 11.16
N PHE A 52 -6.57 -7.11 10.55
CA PHE A 52 -6.17 -5.71 10.65
C PHE A 52 -6.58 -5.15 12.01
N GLU A 53 -5.59 -4.73 12.81
CA GLU A 53 -5.83 -4.14 14.13
C GLU A 53 -5.46 -2.66 14.18
N THR A 54 -4.37 -2.26 13.53
CA THR A 54 -3.84 -0.90 13.66
C THR A 54 -3.05 -0.45 12.42
N PHE A 55 -3.03 0.87 12.20
CA PHE A 55 -2.12 1.52 11.25
C PHE A 55 -0.72 1.77 11.86
N ALA A 56 -0.55 1.55 13.17
CA ALA A 56 0.72 1.74 13.86
C ALA A 56 1.75 0.70 13.42
N THR A 57 3.03 1.11 13.40
CA THR A 57 4.13 0.19 13.10
C THR A 57 4.48 -0.70 14.30
N SER A 58 4.22 -0.21 15.51
CA SER A 58 4.47 -0.92 16.76
C SER A 58 3.16 -1.40 17.37
N PRO A 59 3.03 -2.68 17.76
CA PRO A 59 1.87 -3.18 18.48
C PRO A 59 1.62 -2.39 19.78
N GLY A 60 0.35 -2.11 20.09
CA GLY A 60 -0.06 -1.42 21.32
C GLY A 60 0.24 0.09 21.37
N ALA A 61 0.87 0.66 20.35
CA ALA A 61 1.13 2.09 20.26
C ALA A 61 0.06 2.81 19.40
N SER A 62 -0.23 4.07 19.75
CA SER A 62 -1.01 4.93 18.87
C SER A 62 -0.18 5.35 17.65
N PRO A 63 -0.72 5.29 16.43
CA PRO A 63 0.03 5.64 15.23
C PRO A 63 0.39 7.13 15.21
N ARG A 64 1.65 7.44 14.90
CA ARG A 64 2.10 8.82 14.75
C ARG A 64 1.55 9.44 13.47
N PRO A 65 1.32 10.77 13.40
CA PRO A 65 0.86 11.42 12.17
C PRO A 65 1.74 11.14 10.94
N SER A 66 3.05 11.01 11.14
CA SER A 66 4.00 10.66 10.07
C SER A 66 3.86 9.23 9.56
N GLU A 67 3.45 8.29 10.43
CA GLU A 67 3.16 6.91 10.07
C GLU A 67 1.88 6.84 9.25
N LEU A 68 0.81 7.48 9.69
CA LEU A 68 -0.46 7.54 8.95
C LEU A 68 -0.28 8.12 7.55
N ARG A 69 0.51 9.20 7.42
CA ARG A 69 0.80 9.84 6.13
C ARG A 69 1.64 8.98 5.19
N ARG A 70 2.38 8.00 5.68
CA ARG A 70 3.27 7.14 4.86
C ARG A 70 2.77 5.72 4.73
N TRP A 71 1.78 5.35 5.53
CA TRP A 71 1.27 3.99 5.59
C TRP A 71 0.74 3.57 4.22
N ARG A 72 1.15 2.39 3.80
CA ARG A 72 0.72 1.70 2.58
C ARG A 72 0.70 0.21 2.87
N GLY A 73 -0.43 -0.44 2.69
CA GLY A 73 -0.58 -1.88 2.89
C GLY A 73 -1.49 -2.52 1.85
N THR A 74 -1.48 -3.83 1.77
CA THR A 74 -2.45 -4.58 0.96
C THR A 74 -3.50 -5.16 1.91
N LEU A 75 -4.78 -4.86 1.69
CA LEU A 75 -5.87 -5.42 2.49
C LEU A 75 -6.87 -6.18 1.65
N VAL A 76 -7.52 -7.14 2.30
CA VAL A 76 -8.76 -7.77 1.86
C VAL A 76 -9.80 -7.48 2.94
N LEU A 77 -10.99 -7.05 2.54
CA LEU A 77 -12.11 -6.82 3.46
C LEU A 77 -13.41 -7.33 2.89
N GLY A 78 -14.36 -7.75 3.73
CA GLY A 78 -15.58 -8.41 3.25
C GLY A 78 -16.30 -9.24 4.30
N ARG A 79 -17.23 -10.07 3.81
CA ARG A 79 -17.89 -11.11 4.62
C ARG A 79 -16.83 -12.03 5.20
N ARG A 80 -16.90 -12.29 6.51
CA ARG A 80 -15.91 -13.08 7.25
C ARG A 80 -15.54 -14.39 6.56
N GLU A 81 -16.54 -15.22 6.26
CA GLU A 81 -16.34 -16.53 5.61
C GLU A 81 -15.59 -16.41 4.26
N THR A 82 -15.97 -15.40 3.45
CA THR A 82 -15.34 -15.15 2.16
C THR A 82 -13.90 -14.68 2.32
N VAL A 83 -13.65 -13.75 3.23
CA VAL A 83 -12.31 -13.22 3.49
C VAL A 83 -11.38 -14.30 4.03
N GLU A 84 -11.83 -15.11 4.97
CA GLU A 84 -11.06 -16.24 5.52
C GLU A 84 -10.73 -17.26 4.42
N ARG A 85 -11.72 -17.62 3.59
CA ARG A 85 -11.51 -18.54 2.47
C ARG A 85 -10.53 -18.00 1.43
N ILE A 86 -10.57 -16.71 1.12
CA ILE A 86 -9.70 -16.11 0.10
C ILE A 86 -8.28 -15.93 0.64
N THR A 87 -8.14 -15.55 1.90
CA THR A 87 -6.81 -15.29 2.50
C THR A 87 -6.01 -16.56 2.77
N THR A 88 -6.64 -17.74 2.83
CA THR A 88 -5.91 -19.03 2.83
C THR A 88 -5.26 -19.37 1.48
N GLY A 89 -5.74 -18.80 0.36
CA GLY A 89 -5.25 -19.14 -1.00
C GLY A 89 -4.67 -17.97 -1.82
N VAL A 90 -4.89 -16.72 -1.44
CA VAL A 90 -4.56 -15.56 -2.29
C VAL A 90 -3.20 -14.95 -1.94
N SER A 91 -2.32 -14.93 -2.95
CA SER A 91 -1.14 -14.07 -3.00
C SER A 91 -1.38 -12.95 -4.00
N PRO A 92 -1.33 -11.65 -3.59
CA PRO A 92 -1.40 -10.56 -4.55
C PRO A 92 -0.25 -10.69 -5.55
N LYS A 93 -0.57 -10.72 -6.85
CA LYS A 93 0.43 -10.82 -7.91
C LYS A 93 1.15 -9.47 -8.04
N THR A 94 2.30 -9.36 -7.41
CA THR A 94 3.17 -8.17 -7.56
C THR A 94 3.78 -8.20 -8.97
N TYR A 95 3.72 -7.09 -9.71
CA TYR A 95 4.37 -6.95 -11.02
C TYR A 95 5.75 -6.27 -10.86
N PRO A 96 6.86 -7.02 -10.69
CA PRO A 96 8.19 -6.47 -10.41
C PRO A 96 8.74 -5.60 -11.56
N ILE A 97 8.25 -5.78 -12.79
CA ILE A 97 8.71 -5.06 -13.99
C ILE A 97 8.50 -3.54 -13.86
N ARG A 98 7.48 -3.07 -13.12
CA ARG A 98 7.26 -1.64 -12.90
C ARG A 98 8.34 -1.00 -12.02
N GLN A 99 8.86 -1.74 -11.03
CA GLN A 99 9.96 -1.26 -10.18
C GLN A 99 11.31 -1.30 -10.90
N LEU A 100 11.51 -2.32 -11.76
CA LEU A 100 12.69 -2.40 -12.61
C LEU A 100 12.76 -1.24 -13.61
N ARG A 101 11.65 -0.95 -14.32
CA ARG A 101 11.56 0.19 -15.24
C ARG A 101 11.80 1.53 -14.55
N ALA A 102 11.24 1.73 -13.35
CA ALA A 102 11.47 2.95 -12.58
C ALA A 102 12.94 3.11 -12.14
N ARG A 103 13.62 2.02 -11.79
CA ARG A 103 15.06 2.03 -11.45
C ARG A 103 15.93 2.30 -12.66
N VAL A 104 15.62 1.67 -13.80
CA VAL A 104 16.30 1.88 -15.08
C VAL A 104 16.14 3.33 -15.52
N ALA A 105 14.93 3.88 -15.57
CA ALA A 105 14.70 5.28 -15.94
C ALA A 105 15.46 6.27 -15.04
N LYS A 106 15.58 5.98 -13.74
CA LYS A 106 16.36 6.80 -12.79
C LYS A 106 17.88 6.70 -13.01
N ALA A 107 18.39 5.55 -13.44
CA ALA A 107 19.80 5.33 -13.75
C ALA A 107 20.19 5.98 -15.09
N PHE A 108 19.30 5.95 -16.08
CA PHE A 108 19.52 6.57 -17.40
C PHE A 108 19.19 8.08 -17.42
N GLY A 109 18.47 8.61 -16.43
CA GLY A 109 18.14 10.04 -16.33
C GLY A 109 19.20 10.94 -15.66
N LYS A 110 20.33 10.38 -15.20
CA LYS A 110 21.51 11.14 -14.76
C LYS A 110 22.65 10.88 -15.73
N GLY A 111 22.71 11.65 -16.82
CA GLY A 111 23.94 11.79 -17.59
C GLY A 111 25.05 12.42 -16.73
N PRO A 112 26.34 12.20 -17.06
CA PRO A 112 27.44 12.83 -16.33
C PRO A 112 27.32 14.36 -16.42
N PRO A 113 27.73 15.10 -15.36
CA PRO A 113 27.79 16.55 -15.43
C PRO A 113 28.70 16.99 -16.59
N PRO A 114 28.40 18.10 -17.28
CA PRO A 114 29.25 18.60 -18.35
C PRO A 114 30.66 18.85 -17.79
N GLU A 115 31.65 18.27 -18.45
CA GLU A 115 33.08 18.47 -18.20
C GLU A 115 33.36 19.98 -18.19
N ALA A 116 34.00 20.45 -17.11
CA ALA A 116 34.32 21.87 -16.94
C ALA A 116 35.16 22.35 -18.14
N ALA A 117 34.62 23.31 -18.90
CA ALA A 117 35.31 23.92 -20.02
C ALA A 117 36.69 24.48 -19.59
N PRO A 118 37.75 24.30 -20.38
CA PRO A 118 39.06 24.84 -20.05
C PRO A 118 39.03 26.37 -20.00
N ALA A 119 39.58 26.93 -18.93
CA ALA A 119 39.68 28.37 -18.71
C ALA A 119 40.39 29.04 -19.89
N ALA A 120 39.76 30.07 -20.47
CA ALA A 120 40.31 30.86 -21.55
C ALA A 120 41.60 31.59 -21.10
N PRO A 121 42.63 31.70 -21.96
CA PRO A 121 43.86 32.38 -21.60
C PRO A 121 43.63 33.91 -21.46
N PRO A 122 44.43 34.59 -20.62
CA PRO A 122 44.28 36.01 -20.37
C PRO A 122 44.54 36.81 -21.65
N ARG A 123 43.66 37.77 -21.94
CA ARG A 123 43.88 38.77 -22.98
C ARG A 123 44.98 39.73 -22.52
N GLN A 124 45.97 39.94 -23.39
CA GLN A 124 46.94 41.03 -23.29
C GLN A 124 46.26 42.38 -23.47
#